data_AF-A0A8J7LIA4-F1
#
_entry.id   AF-A0A8J7LIA4-F1
#
_cell.length_a   1.000
_cell.length_b   1.000
_cell.length_c   1.000
_cell.angle_alpha   90.00
_cell.angle_beta   90.00
_cell.angle_gamma   90.00
#
_symmetry.space_group_name_H-M   'P 1'
#
loop_
_entity.id
_entity.type
_entity.pdbx_description
1 polymer ?
#
loop_
_entity_poly.entity_id
_entity_poly.type
_entity_poly.pdbx_seq_one_letter_code
_entity_poly.pdbx_strand_id
1 'polypeptide(L)'
;MQLEDYFNFLAPDDIRLKGTRVGIETILFDYLFRAKTPEEIAKTYTSLTLEQVYATILYYLHNKQAVDAYMTDWLEWGDRMREEQRRNPNPVVERLRKLKAEKMANQFHGA
;
A
#
# COMPACT_ATOMS: atom_id res chain seq x y z
N MET A 1 -25.57 10.39 -1.11
CA MET A 1 -24.25 10.12 -0.50
C MET A 1 -23.21 10.59 -1.49
N GLN A 2 -22.28 11.46 -1.09
CA GLN A 2 -21.14 11.85 -1.92
C GLN A 2 -19.97 10.90 -1.59
N LEU A 3 -19.26 10.39 -2.59
CA LEU A 3 -18.16 9.42 -2.34
C LEU A 3 -16.96 10.09 -1.69
N GLU A 4 -16.78 11.37 -1.97
CA GLU A 4 -15.73 12.25 -1.46
C GLU A 4 -15.81 12.37 0.07
N ASP A 5 -16.98 12.11 0.66
CA ASP A 5 -17.15 12.10 2.11
C ASP A 5 -16.36 10.98 2.80
N TYR A 6 -15.90 9.96 2.08
CA TYR A 6 -15.04 8.89 2.61
C TYR A 6 -13.55 9.23 2.60
N PHE A 7 -13.14 10.29 1.92
CA PHE A 7 -11.72 10.58 1.66
C PHE A 7 -11.24 11.93 2.21
N ASN A 8 -9.94 12.01 2.47
CA ASN A 8 -9.18 13.22 2.68
C ASN A 8 -8.25 13.38 1.47
N PHE A 9 -8.45 14.43 0.69
CA PHE A 9 -7.58 14.81 -0.41
C PHE A 9 -6.50 15.73 0.12
N LEU A 10 -5.32 15.18 0.43
CA LEU A 10 -4.21 15.94 1.01
C LEU A 10 -3.36 16.62 -0.06
N ALA A 11 -3.22 15.95 -1.20
CA ALA A 11 -2.54 16.44 -2.41
C ALA A 11 -3.12 15.72 -3.64
N PRO A 12 -2.81 16.15 -4.87
CA PRO A 12 -3.23 15.45 -6.09
C PRO A 12 -2.81 13.97 -6.13
N ASP A 13 -1.70 13.63 -5.48
CA ASP A 13 -1.07 12.30 -5.37
C ASP A 13 -1.20 11.67 -3.96
N ASP A 14 -2.00 12.27 -3.06
CA ASP A 14 -2.24 11.73 -1.72
C ASP A 14 -3.73 11.81 -1.35
N ILE A 15 -4.43 10.70 -1.55
CA ILE A 15 -5.85 10.52 -1.19
C ILE A 15 -5.95 9.44 -0.13
N ARG A 16 -6.47 9.80 1.07
CA ARG A 16 -6.57 8.90 2.22
C ARG A 16 -7.98 8.65 2.66
N LEU A 17 -8.23 7.50 3.27
CA LEU A 17 -9.51 7.20 3.89
C LEU A 17 -9.69 8.00 5.18
N LYS A 18 -10.84 8.68 5.34
CA LYS A 18 -11.14 9.50 6.52
C LYS A 18 -11.03 8.67 7.81
N GLY A 19 -10.46 9.30 8.83
CA GLY A 19 -10.21 8.66 10.13
C GLY A 19 -9.02 7.69 10.13
N THR A 20 -8.30 7.53 9.02
CA THR A 20 -7.18 6.60 8.90
C THR A 20 -5.97 7.25 8.22
N ARG A 21 -4.84 6.52 8.20
CA ARG A 21 -3.65 6.88 7.41
C ARG A 21 -3.50 6.04 6.15
N VAL A 22 -4.51 5.24 5.80
CA VAL A 22 -4.48 4.34 4.66
C VAL A 22 -4.85 5.13 3.41
N GLY A 23 -3.98 5.10 2.40
CA GLY A 23 -4.26 5.68 1.10
C GLY A 23 -5.08 4.73 0.21
N ILE A 24 -5.79 5.29 -0.77
CA ILE A 24 -6.66 4.53 -1.67
C ILE A 24 -5.88 3.47 -2.46
N GLU A 25 -4.59 3.72 -2.74
CA GLU A 25 -3.71 2.80 -3.43
C GLU A 25 -3.57 1.46 -2.72
N THR A 26 -3.69 1.43 -1.39
CA THR A 26 -3.61 0.18 -0.63
C THR A 26 -4.76 -0.75 -0.98
N ILE A 27 -5.97 -0.20 -1.07
CA ILE A 27 -7.19 -0.96 -1.40
C ILE A 27 -7.20 -1.33 -2.88
N LEU A 28 -6.90 -0.35 -3.74
CA LEU A 28 -6.92 -0.56 -5.19
C LEU A 28 -5.82 -1.52 -5.63
N PHE A 29 -4.65 -1.51 -5.00
CA PHE A 29 -3.60 -2.47 -5.30
C PHE A 29 -4.05 -3.91 -5.03
N ASP A 30 -4.63 -4.16 -3.85
CA ASP A 30 -5.11 -5.49 -3.48
C ASP A 30 -6.32 -5.94 -4.34
N TYR A 31 -7.21 -5.02 -4.69
CA TYR A 31 -8.36 -5.31 -5.55
C TYR A 31 -7.93 -5.61 -7.00
N LEU A 32 -7.15 -4.71 -7.62
CA LEU A 32 -6.83 -4.77 -9.05
C LEU A 32 -5.73 -5.78 -9.38
N PHE A 33 -4.69 -5.88 -8.54
CA PHE A 33 -3.49 -6.68 -8.86
C PHE A 33 -3.42 -7.99 -8.07
N ARG A 34 -4.15 -8.11 -6.96
CA ARG A 34 -4.20 -9.35 -6.17
C ARG A 34 -5.55 -10.06 -6.21
N ALA A 35 -6.53 -9.50 -6.94
CA ALA A 35 -7.87 -10.07 -7.10
C ALA A 35 -8.57 -10.38 -5.76
N LYS A 36 -8.26 -9.64 -4.69
CA LYS A 36 -8.93 -9.81 -3.41
C LYS A 36 -10.35 -9.24 -3.46
N THR A 37 -11.27 -9.89 -2.77
CA THR A 37 -12.62 -9.33 -2.59
C THR A 37 -12.60 -8.15 -1.60
N PRO A 38 -13.60 -7.25 -1.65
CA PRO A 38 -13.75 -6.18 -0.66
C PRO A 38 -13.74 -6.70 0.79
N GLU A 39 -14.37 -7.85 1.05
CA GLU A 39 -14.40 -8.48 2.38
C GLU A 39 -13.03 -8.99 2.82
N GLU A 40 -12.24 -9.55 1.92
CA GLU A 40 -10.86 -9.98 2.21
C GLU A 40 -9.96 -8.78 2.51
N ILE A 41 -10.13 -7.68 1.78
CA ILE A 41 -9.42 -6.42 2.02
C ILE A 41 -9.80 -5.86 3.40
N ALA A 42 -11.09 -5.77 3.72
CA ALA A 42 -11.56 -5.28 5.03
C ALA A 42 -11.07 -6.16 6.20
N LYS A 43 -10.98 -7.49 6.00
CA LYS A 43 -10.38 -8.40 6.98
C LYS A 43 -8.87 -8.21 7.14
N THR A 44 -8.18 -7.85 6.06
CA THR A 44 -6.72 -7.58 6.08
C THR A 44 -6.42 -6.28 6.84
N TYR A 45 -7.21 -5.24 6.60
CA TYR A 45 -7.00 -3.90 7.15
C TYR A 45 -8.09 -3.56 8.17
N THR A 46 -7.93 -4.04 9.41
CA THR A 46 -8.94 -3.92 10.47
C THR A 46 -9.24 -2.50 10.94
N SER A 47 -8.43 -1.51 10.52
CA SER A 47 -8.73 -0.08 10.71
C SER A 47 -9.71 0.48 9.69
N LEU A 48 -10.08 -0.28 8.65
CA LEU A 48 -11.02 0.12 7.62
C LEU A 48 -12.39 -0.53 7.86
N THR A 49 -13.46 0.20 7.56
CA THR A 49 -14.79 -0.41 7.45
C THR A 49 -14.97 -1.06 6.08
N LEU A 50 -15.85 -2.06 5.98
CA LEU A 50 -16.19 -2.66 4.69
C LEU A 50 -16.80 -1.61 3.74
N GLU A 51 -17.60 -0.70 4.28
CA GLU A 51 -18.19 0.42 3.53
C GLU A 51 -17.12 1.33 2.91
N GLN A 52 -16.05 1.66 3.65
CA GLN A 52 -14.92 2.42 3.13
C GLN A 52 -14.20 1.72 1.96
N VAL A 53 -14.04 0.40 2.05
CA VAL A 53 -13.44 -0.40 0.96
C VAL A 53 -14.33 -0.34 -0.28
N TYR A 54 -15.63 -0.56 -0.13
CA TYR A 54 -16.59 -0.44 -1.23
C TYR A 54 -16.62 0.98 -1.82
N ALA A 55 -16.64 2.02 -0.99
CA ALA A 55 -16.60 3.41 -1.43
C ALA A 55 -15.35 3.71 -2.27
N THR A 56 -14.19 3.16 -1.88
CA THR A 56 -12.93 3.31 -2.62
C THR A 56 -13.01 2.66 -4.00
N ILE A 57 -13.54 1.43 -4.08
CA ILE A 57 -13.70 0.72 -5.36
C ILE A 57 -14.71 1.46 -6.25
N LEU A 58 -15.82 1.92 -5.69
CA LEU A 58 -16.83 2.68 -6.43
C LEU A 58 -16.28 4.03 -6.92
N TYR A 59 -15.50 4.74 -6.10
CA TYR A 59 -14.82 5.98 -6.48
C TYR A 59 -13.84 5.75 -7.63
N TYR A 60 -13.06 4.67 -7.58
CA TYR A 60 -12.19 4.26 -8.69
C TYR A 60 -12.99 3.98 -9.96
N LEU A 61 -14.08 3.22 -9.90
CA LEU A 61 -14.89 2.92 -11.07
C LEU A 61 -15.52 4.18 -11.68
N HIS A 62 -15.93 5.14 -10.85
CA HIS A 62 -16.49 6.41 -11.30
C HIS A 62 -15.42 7.33 -11.93
N ASN A 63 -14.20 7.33 -11.39
CA ASN A 63 -13.11 8.22 -11.80
C ASN A 63 -11.96 7.47 -12.48
N LYS A 64 -12.28 6.39 -13.20
CA LYS A 64 -11.31 5.36 -13.59
C LYS A 64 -10.05 5.91 -14.25
N GLN A 65 -10.19 6.77 -15.24
CA GLN A 65 -9.05 7.32 -15.97
C GLN A 65 -8.10 8.13 -15.08
N ALA A 66 -8.66 8.98 -14.21
CA ALA A 66 -7.86 9.81 -13.31
C ALA A 66 -7.15 8.96 -12.25
N VAL A 67 -7.84 7.95 -11.71
CA VAL A 67 -7.28 7.08 -10.68
C VAL A 67 -6.31 6.04 -11.26
N ASP A 68 -6.49 5.59 -12.50
CA ASP A 68 -5.50 4.77 -13.24
C ASP A 68 -4.16 5.52 -13.36
N ALA A 69 -4.21 6.82 -13.70
CA ALA A 69 -3.02 7.67 -13.79
C ALA A 69 -2.35 7.82 -12.41
N TYR A 70 -3.14 8.14 -11.37
CA TYR A 70 -2.66 8.19 -9.99
C TYR A 70 -1.95 6.89 -9.57
N MET A 71 -2.56 5.73 -9.85
CA MET A 71 -1.98 4.42 -9.49
C MET A 71 -0.69 4.14 -10.26
N THR A 72 -0.60 4.57 -11.52
CA THR A 72 0.60 4.43 -12.34
C THR A 72 1.75 5.24 -11.74
N ASP A 73 1.50 6.53 -11.45
CA ASP A 73 2.49 7.42 -10.84
C ASP A 73 2.98 6.89 -9.49
N TRP A 74 2.06 6.39 -8.66
CA TRP A 74 2.38 5.78 -7.36
C TRP A 74 3.28 4.53 -7.50
N LEU A 75 2.98 3.65 -8.45
CA LEU A 75 3.79 2.45 -8.72
C LEU A 75 5.19 2.81 -9.19
N GLU A 76 5.30 3.71 -10.16
CA GLU A 76 6.59 4.16 -10.72
C GLU A 76 7.45 4.84 -9.66
N TRP A 77 6.86 5.73 -8.86
CA TRP A 77 7.55 6.37 -7.75
C TRP A 77 8.03 5.33 -6.73
N GLY A 78 7.16 4.38 -6.37
CA GLY A 78 7.51 3.29 -5.47
C GLY A 78 8.69 2.45 -5.97
N ASP A 79 8.72 2.13 -7.26
CA ASP A 79 9.84 1.39 -7.87
C ASP A 79 11.13 2.20 -7.87
N ARG A 80 11.07 3.48 -8.21
CA ARG A 80 12.22 4.40 -8.17
C ARG A 80 12.80 4.48 -6.76
N MET A 81 11.97 4.72 -5.75
CA MET A 81 12.42 4.82 -4.37
C MET A 81 13.02 3.51 -3.86
N ARG A 82 12.46 2.36 -4.24
CA ARG A 82 13.04 1.05 -3.91
C ARG A 82 14.41 0.86 -4.56
N GLU A 83 14.58 1.29 -5.81
CA GLU A 83 15.87 1.23 -6.50
C GLU A 83 16.92 2.14 -5.87
N GLU A 84 16.56 3.38 -5.52
CA GLU A 84 17.44 4.30 -4.81
C GLU A 84 17.88 3.73 -3.46
N GLN A 85 16.96 3.15 -2.69
CA GLN A 85 17.29 2.49 -1.42
C GLN A 85 18.17 1.24 -1.60
N ARG A 86 18.04 0.51 -2.73
CA ARG A 86 18.93 -0.61 -3.05
C ARG A 86 20.34 -0.13 -3.37
N ARG A 87 20.47 0.97 -4.12
CA ARG A 87 21.76 1.56 -4.51
C ARG A 87 22.47 2.24 -3.34
N ASN A 88 21.71 2.82 -2.42
CA ASN A 88 22.24 3.52 -1.25
C ASN A 88 21.55 3.04 0.04
N PRO A 89 21.83 1.80 0.48
CA PRO A 89 21.21 1.26 1.68
C PRO A 89 21.70 2.02 2.92
N ASN A 90 20.77 2.38 3.82
CA ASN A 90 21.13 2.99 5.08
C ASN A 90 22.04 2.02 5.90
N PRO A 91 23.13 2.49 6.53
CA PRO A 91 24.03 1.62 7.31
C PRO A 91 23.31 0.77 8.37
N VAL A 92 22.23 1.27 8.95
CA VAL A 92 21.41 0.52 9.91
C VAL A 92 20.73 -0.68 9.23
N VAL A 93 20.22 -0.50 8.00
CA VAL A 93 19.59 -1.59 7.22
C VAL A 93 20.62 -2.65 6.88
N GLU A 94 21.84 -2.27 6.48
CA GLU A 94 22.91 -3.22 6.23
C GLU A 94 23.29 -4.02 7.48
N ARG A 95 23.41 -3.34 8.62
CA ARG A 95 23.68 -4.00 9.91
C ARG A 95 22.58 -5.00 10.27
N LEU A 96 21.31 -4.62 10.12
CA LEU A 96 20.18 -5.51 10.39
C LEU A 96 20.14 -6.71 9.46
N ARG A 97 20.49 -6.54 8.18
CA ARG A 97 20.60 -7.65 7.21
C ARG A 97 21.68 -8.64 7.61
N LYS A 98 22.86 -8.17 8.04
CA LYS A 98 23.95 -9.03 8.55
C LYS A 98 23.51 -9.83 9.78
N LEU A 99 22.94 -9.16 10.78
CA LEU A 99 22.44 -9.81 11.99
C LEU A 99 21.37 -10.88 11.70
N LYS A 100 20.49 -10.62 10.72
CA LYS A 100 19.48 -11.62 10.29
C LYS A 100 20.14 -12.84 9.65
N ALA A 101 21.12 -12.64 8.77
CA ALA A 101 21.83 -13.73 8.10
C ALA A 101 22.61 -14.60 9.10
N GLU A 102 23.31 -13.98 10.06
CA GLU A 102 24.03 -14.68 11.14
C GLU A 102 23.08 -15.52 12.01
N LYS A 103 21.92 -14.96 12.41
CA LYS A 103 20.91 -15.71 13.16
C LYS A 103 20.37 -16.91 12.39
N MET A 104 20.09 -16.75 11.09
CA MET A 104 19.62 -17.86 10.27
C MET A 104 20.71 -18.94 10.15
N ALA A 105 21.96 -18.57 9.85
CA ALA A 105 23.07 -19.53 9.74
C ALA A 105 23.31 -20.31 11.04
N ASN A 106 23.21 -19.65 12.20
CA ASN A 106 23.37 -20.29 13.51
C ASN A 106 22.18 -21.20 13.87
N GLN A 107 20.97 -20.92 13.40
CA GLN A 107 19.82 -21.83 13.58
C GLN A 107 19.94 -23.10 12.74
N PHE A 108 20.61 -23.05 11.59
CA PHE A 108 20.82 -24.23 10.73
C PHE A 108 22.01 -25.12 11.14
N HIS A 109 22.95 -24.64 11.95
CA HIS A 109 24.09 -25.45 12.46
C HIS A 109 23.81 -26.18 13.78
N GLY A 110 22.59 -26.07 14.32
CA GLY A 110 22.18 -26.67 15.61
C GLY A 110 21.15 -27.80 15.49
N ALA A 111 20.91 -28.33 14.28
CA ALA A 111 20.05 -29.48 14.00
C ALA A 111 20.87 -30.59 13.34
#